data_AF-A0A3D2JD38-F1
#
_entry.id   AF-A0A3D2JD38-F1
#
_cell.length_a   1.000
_cell.length_b   1.000
_cell.length_c   1.000
_cell.angle_alpha   90.00
_cell.angle_beta   90.00
_cell.angle_gamma   90.00
#
_symmetry.space_group_name_H-M   'P 1'
#
loop_
_entity.id
_entity.type
_entity.pdbx_description
1 polymer ?
#
loop_
_entity_poly.entity_id
_entity_poly.type
_entity_poly.pdbx_seq_one_letter_code
_entity_poly.pdbx_strand_id
1 'polypeptide(L)'
;MSQDNISQSEQEQDLLARLPDVAQTVRASSTPTEAEAALADITALPTSAQLNFIRTLSKTTTTDAADVLTALNTYASDKEIRKEAR
;
A
#
# COMPACT_ATOMS: atom_id res chain seq x y z
N MET A 1 14.26 19.89 14.02
CA MET A 1 13.26 19.47 13.01
C MET A 1 13.71 18.16 12.39
N SER A 2 13.51 17.02 13.06
CA SER A 2 13.89 15.70 12.50
C SER A 2 13.15 14.49 13.11
N GLN A 3 12.26 14.67 14.10
CA GLN A 3 11.61 13.52 14.75
C GLN A 3 10.51 12.87 13.91
N ASP A 4 9.86 13.62 13.00
CA ASP A 4 8.77 13.06 12.19
C ASP A 4 9.26 12.14 11.05
N ASN A 5 10.52 12.29 10.63
CA ASN A 5 11.05 11.61 9.44
C ASN A 5 11.51 10.17 9.72
N ILE A 6 11.96 9.90 10.97
CA ILE A 6 12.39 8.56 11.38
C ILE A 6 11.17 7.63 11.48
N SER A 7 10.09 8.08 12.13
CA SER A 7 8.87 7.30 12.29
C SER A 7 8.21 6.93 10.95
N GLN A 8 8.19 7.85 9.98
CA GLN A 8 7.65 7.56 8.64
C GLN A 8 8.49 6.53 7.89
N SER A 9 9.81 6.60 8.03
CA SER A 9 10.73 5.66 7.37
C SER A 9 10.65 4.25 7.96
N GLU A 10 10.46 4.15 9.29
CA GLU A 10 10.26 2.87 9.98
C GLU A 10 8.92 2.24 9.60
N GLN A 11 7.84 3.04 9.59
CA GLN A 11 6.51 2.58 9.16
C GLN A 11 6.50 2.09 7.71
N GLU A 12 7.20 2.79 6.81
CA GLU A 12 7.34 2.35 5.41
C GLU A 12 8.10 1.02 5.31
N GLN A 13 9.19 0.85 6.06
CA GLN A 13 9.95 -0.41 6.05
C GLN A 13 9.14 -1.58 6.60
N ASP A 14 8.36 -1.36 7.66
CA ASP A 14 7.48 -2.38 8.22
C ASP A 14 6.41 -2.82 7.22
N LEU A 15 5.85 -1.89 6.43
CA LEU A 15 4.89 -2.21 5.37
C LEU A 15 5.53 -2.95 4.21
N LEU A 16 6.74 -2.55 3.80
CA LEU A 16 7.49 -3.25 2.75
C LEU A 16 7.83 -4.68 3.17
N ALA A 17 8.15 -4.91 4.46
CA ALA A 17 8.40 -6.24 4.99
C ALA A 17 7.15 -7.13 4.93
N ARG A 18 5.96 -6.54 5.09
CA ARG A 18 4.65 -7.24 5.03
C ARG A 18 4.06 -7.31 3.62
N LEU A 19 4.70 -6.69 2.62
CA LEU A 19 4.18 -6.62 1.26
C LEU A 19 3.79 -7.99 0.68
N PRO A 20 4.59 -9.08 0.85
CA PRO A 20 4.20 -10.40 0.34
C PRO A 20 2.91 -10.93 0.95
N ASP A 21 2.71 -10.73 2.25
CA ASP A 21 1.50 -11.18 2.98
C ASP A 21 0.26 -10.40 2.53
N VAL A 22 0.40 -9.07 2.35
CA VAL A 22 -0.66 -8.22 1.81
C VAL A 22 -1.01 -8.64 0.39
N ALA A 23 -0.02 -8.83 -0.48
CA ALA A 23 -0.24 -9.27 -1.86
C ALA A 23 -0.88 -10.66 -1.93
N GLN A 24 -0.47 -11.59 -1.07
CA GLN A 24 -1.11 -12.91 -0.97
C GLN A 24 -2.58 -12.79 -0.55
N THR A 25 -2.86 -11.96 0.45
CA THR A 25 -4.23 -11.75 0.94
C THR A 25 -5.10 -11.14 -0.16
N VAL A 26 -4.62 -10.10 -0.83
CA VAL A 26 -5.29 -9.46 -1.99
C VAL A 26 -5.61 -10.47 -3.09
N ARG A 27 -4.66 -11.36 -3.42
CA ARG A 27 -4.87 -12.41 -4.44
C ARG A 27 -5.86 -13.49 -4.00
N ALA A 28 -5.89 -13.80 -2.69
CA ALA A 28 -6.80 -14.80 -2.12
C ALA A 28 -8.22 -14.25 -1.91
N SER A 29 -8.39 -12.93 -1.84
CA SER A 29 -9.67 -12.26 -1.70
C SER A 29 -10.61 -12.63 -2.84
N SER A 30 -11.80 -13.11 -2.50
CA SER A 30 -12.86 -13.45 -3.44
C SER A 30 -13.90 -12.34 -3.57
N THR A 31 -13.84 -11.34 -2.68
CA THR A 31 -14.75 -10.19 -2.67
C THR A 31 -14.01 -8.86 -2.59
N PRO A 32 -14.59 -7.76 -3.10
CA PRO A 32 -14.04 -6.42 -2.93
C PRO A 32 -13.78 -6.05 -1.47
N THR A 33 -14.68 -6.42 -0.56
CA THR A 33 -14.55 -6.13 0.87
C THR A 33 -13.34 -6.81 1.51
N GLU A 34 -13.02 -8.05 1.11
CA GLU A 34 -11.81 -8.74 1.57
C GLU A 34 -10.53 -8.08 1.04
N ALA A 35 -10.54 -7.62 -0.21
CA ALA A 35 -9.42 -6.89 -0.79
C ALA A 35 -9.22 -5.52 -0.10
N GLU A 36 -10.30 -4.78 0.18
CA GLU A 36 -10.26 -3.54 0.97
C GLU A 36 -9.69 -3.77 2.36
N ALA A 37 -10.13 -4.84 3.04
CA ALA A 37 -9.63 -5.20 4.36
C ALA A 37 -8.12 -5.53 4.34
N ALA A 38 -7.63 -6.21 3.30
CA ALA A 38 -6.20 -6.47 3.12
C ALA A 38 -5.37 -5.19 2.96
N LEU A 39 -5.97 -4.13 2.42
CA LEU A 39 -5.34 -2.82 2.23
C LEU A 39 -5.55 -1.87 3.43
N ALA A 40 -6.28 -2.29 4.46
CA ALA A 40 -6.67 -1.43 5.58
C ALA A 40 -5.44 -0.84 6.29
N ASP A 41 -4.39 -1.63 6.51
CA ASP A 41 -3.16 -1.18 7.17
C ASP A 41 -2.42 -0.10 6.36
N ILE A 42 -2.49 -0.17 5.02
CA ILE A 42 -1.92 0.84 4.13
C ILE A 42 -2.80 2.09 4.13
N THR A 43 -4.11 1.92 3.95
CA THR A 43 -5.07 3.02 3.80
C THR A 43 -5.40 3.75 5.11
N ALA A 44 -5.06 3.18 6.26
CA ALA A 44 -5.15 3.83 7.57
C ALA A 44 -4.03 4.85 7.84
N LEU A 45 -2.94 4.81 7.06
CA LEU A 45 -1.82 5.74 7.21
C LEU A 45 -2.20 7.16 6.78
N PRO A 46 -1.43 8.18 7.18
CA PRO A 46 -1.55 9.51 6.58
C PRO A 46 -1.35 9.46 5.06
N THR A 47 -2.12 10.23 4.30
CA THR A 47 -2.06 10.26 2.82
C THR A 47 -0.64 10.44 2.28
N SER A 48 0.19 11.27 2.92
CA SER A 48 1.59 11.47 2.52
C SER A 48 2.44 10.18 2.62
N ALA A 49 2.21 9.36 3.65
CA ALA A 49 2.87 8.08 3.83
C ALA A 49 2.36 7.04 2.82
N GLN A 50 1.05 7.03 2.54
CA GLN A 50 0.47 6.17 1.49
C GLN A 50 1.07 6.47 0.12
N LEU A 51 1.14 7.75 -0.25
CA LEU A 51 1.72 8.18 -1.53
C LEU A 51 3.21 7.83 -1.63
N ASN A 52 3.97 7.99 -0.54
CA ASN A 52 5.38 7.61 -0.52
C ASN A 52 5.55 6.10 -0.71
N PHE A 53 4.76 5.30 0.01
CA PHE A 53 4.76 3.84 -0.11
C PHE A 53 4.42 3.39 -1.54
N ILE A 54 3.37 3.95 -2.15
CA ILE A 54 2.99 3.67 -3.55
C ILE A 54 4.14 3.99 -4.50
N ARG A 55 4.83 5.12 -4.30
CA ARG A 55 5.99 5.50 -5.11
C ARG A 55 7.18 4.56 -4.93
N THR A 56 7.34 3.96 -3.76
CA THR A 56 8.34 2.93 -3.52
C THR A 56 7.95 1.62 -4.22
N LEU A 57 6.68 1.23 -4.15
CA LEU A 57 6.16 0.06 -4.87
C LEU A 57 6.28 0.21 -6.40
N SER A 58 6.01 1.38 -6.96
CA SER A 58 6.10 1.59 -8.42
C SER A 58 7.53 1.48 -8.97
N LYS A 59 8.53 1.61 -8.11
CA LYS A 59 9.95 1.36 -8.43
C LYS A 59 10.37 -0.09 -8.20
N THR A 60 9.52 -0.88 -7.55
CA THR A 60 9.79 -2.29 -7.21
C THR A 60 9.25 -3.19 -8.30
N THR A 61 10.09 -4.08 -8.85
CA THR A 61 9.75 -4.92 -10.01
C THR A 61 9.15 -6.28 -9.62
N THR A 62 8.64 -6.42 -8.39
CA THR A 62 8.07 -7.68 -7.91
C THR A 62 6.60 -7.80 -8.27
N THR A 63 6.13 -9.04 -8.47
CA THR A 63 4.70 -9.32 -8.68
C THR A 63 3.85 -8.85 -7.51
N ASP A 64 4.33 -9.02 -6.28
CA ASP A 64 3.61 -8.59 -5.08
C ASP A 64 3.38 -7.07 -5.06
N ALA A 65 4.36 -6.27 -5.50
CA ALA A 65 4.19 -4.82 -5.63
C ALA A 65 3.12 -4.49 -6.70
N ALA A 66 3.14 -5.17 -7.84
CA ALA A 66 2.16 -4.96 -8.91
C ALA A 66 0.73 -5.36 -8.48
N ASP A 67 0.58 -6.45 -7.74
CA ASP A 67 -0.70 -6.92 -7.21
C ASP A 67 -1.29 -5.90 -6.22
N VAL A 68 -0.46 -5.39 -5.30
CA VAL A 68 -0.89 -4.37 -4.32
C VAL A 68 -1.20 -3.03 -4.98
N LEU A 69 -0.40 -2.58 -5.94
CA LEU A 69 -0.69 -1.35 -6.71
C LEU A 69 -2.02 -1.47 -7.46
N THR A 70 -2.26 -2.60 -8.10
CA THR A 70 -3.52 -2.86 -8.82
C THR A 70 -4.72 -2.83 -7.87
N ALA A 71 -4.57 -3.44 -6.69
CA ALA A 71 -5.61 -3.44 -5.67
C ALA A 71 -5.85 -2.03 -5.09
N LEU A 72 -4.81 -1.24 -4.83
CA LEU A 72 -4.93 0.14 -4.38
C LEU A 72 -5.64 1.02 -5.42
N ASN A 73 -5.27 0.90 -6.70
CA ASN A 73 -5.95 1.59 -7.80
C ASN A 73 -7.44 1.22 -7.89
N THR A 74 -7.79 -0.02 -7.56
CA THR A 74 -9.17 -0.52 -7.70
C THR A 74 -10.04 -0.20 -6.47
N TYR A 75 -9.50 -0.41 -5.27
CA TYR A 75 -10.28 -0.48 -4.03
C TYR A 75 -10.02 0.65 -3.05
N ALA A 76 -8.95 1.46 -3.21
CA ALA A 76 -8.73 2.57 -2.30
C ALA A 76 -9.87 3.60 -2.38
N SER A 77 -10.35 4.05 -1.22
CA SER A 77 -11.44 5.05 -1.14
C SER A 77 -10.99 6.44 -1.58
N ASP A 78 -9.73 6.80 -1.32
CA ASP A 78 -9.14 8.07 -1.72
C ASP A 78 -8.77 8.09 -3.21
N LYS A 79 -9.26 9.10 -3.92
CA LYS A 79 -9.04 9.28 -5.35
C LYS A 79 -7.59 9.55 -5.71
N GLU A 80 -6.84 10.26 -4.87
CA GLU A 80 -5.45 10.58 -5.14
C GLU A 80 -4.58 9.34 -4.97
N ILE A 81 -4.90 8.49 -4.00
CA ILE A 81 -4.26 7.18 -3.80
C ILE A 81 -4.51 6.28 -5.01
N ARG A 82 -5.75 6.21 -5.52
CA ARG A 82 -6.04 5.43 -6.74
C ARG A 82 -5.24 5.91 -7.95
N LYS A 83 -5.08 7.23 -8.12
CA LYS A 83 -4.34 7.79 -9.24
C LYS A 83 -2.85 7.50 -9.17
N GLU A 84 -2.23 7.64 -8.01
CA GLU A 84 -0.79 7.38 -7.85
C GLU A 84 -0.48 5.88 -8.03
N ALA A 85 -1.43 5.00 -7.69
CA ALA A 85 -1.28 3.55 -7.82
C ALA A 85 -1.53 3.00 -9.25
N ARG A 86 -1.98 3.84 -10.19
CA ARG A 86 -2.28 3.46 -11.58
C ARG A 86 -1.04 3.50 -12.47
#